data_AF-A0A9N8PNQ7-F1
#
_entry.id   AF-A0A9N8PNQ7-F1
#
_cell.length_a   1.000
_cell.length_b   1.000
_cell.length_c   1.000
_cell.angle_alpha   90.00
_cell.angle_beta   90.00
_cell.angle_gamma   90.00
#
_symmetry.space_group_name_H-M   'P 1'
#
loop_
_entity.id
_entity.type
_entity.pdbx_description
1 polymer ?
#
loop_
_entity_poly.entity_id
_entity_poly.type
_entity_poly.pdbx_seq_one_letter_code
_entity_poly.pdbx_strand_id
1 'polypeptide(L)'
;MAQTFDVTALRKHFPALDKKQVYFDNAGGSQVIQEVIDSVSEYLSGTNVQLGASYPVAQKSTNLFAAGKDAVAKYINATSDEIGKH
;
A
#
# COMPACT_ATOMS: atom_id res chain seq x y z
N MET A 1 8.26 3.30 28.45
CA MET A 1 7.09 4.20 28.31
C MET A 1 6.10 3.51 27.39
N ALA A 2 4.90 3.17 27.84
CA ALA A 2 3.87 2.64 26.96
C ALA A 2 3.36 3.78 26.08
N GLN A 3 3.42 3.61 24.76
CA GLN A 3 2.91 4.59 23.82
C GLN A 3 1.37 4.51 23.83
N THR A 4 0.69 5.61 24.09
CA THR A 4 -0.79 5.67 24.04
C THR A 4 -1.27 5.58 22.61
N PHE A 5 -2.17 4.64 22.34
CA PHE A 5 -2.79 4.43 21.03
C PHE A 5 -3.97 5.39 20.82
N ASP A 6 -3.82 6.36 19.92
CA ASP A 6 -4.87 7.33 19.58
C ASP A 6 -5.75 6.81 18.42
N VAL A 7 -6.86 6.18 18.79
CA VAL A 7 -7.87 5.68 17.84
C VAL A 7 -8.49 6.79 17.00
N THR A 8 -8.68 7.97 17.59
CA THR A 8 -9.35 9.09 16.92
C THR A 8 -8.48 9.65 15.81
N ALA A 9 -7.17 9.78 16.05
CA ALA A 9 -6.21 10.14 15.01
C ALA A 9 -6.19 9.10 13.89
N LEU A 10 -6.11 7.81 14.21
CA LEU A 10 -6.04 6.74 13.20
C LEU A 10 -7.28 6.65 12.31
N ARG A 11 -8.47 6.87 12.86
CA ARG A 11 -9.72 6.85 12.07
C ARG A 11 -9.75 7.90 10.96
N LYS A 12 -9.04 9.02 11.12
CA LYS A 12 -8.98 10.08 10.10
C LYS A 12 -8.27 9.63 8.82
N HIS A 13 -7.45 8.58 8.88
CA HIS A 13 -6.79 8.03 7.70
C HIS A 13 -7.74 7.22 6.82
N PHE A 14 -8.94 6.83 7.29
CA PHE A 14 -9.89 6.02 6.54
C PHE A 14 -11.06 6.87 6.02
N PRO A 15 -11.06 7.31 4.75
CA PRO A 15 -12.12 8.20 4.22
C PRO A 15 -13.52 7.59 4.29
N ALA A 16 -13.62 6.26 4.23
CA ALA A 16 -14.89 5.55 4.34
C ALA A 16 -15.55 5.68 5.74
N LEU A 17 -14.76 5.91 6.79
CA LEU A 17 -15.28 6.05 8.16
C LEU A 17 -15.84 7.44 8.47
N ASP A 18 -15.65 8.42 7.57
CA ASP A 18 -16.26 9.75 7.64
C ASP A 18 -17.74 9.75 7.15
N LYS A 19 -18.30 8.57 6.89
CA LYS A 19 -19.68 8.39 6.43
C LYS A 19 -20.55 7.84 7.55
N LYS A 20 -21.88 7.90 7.35
CA LYS A 20 -22.85 7.37 8.33
C LYS A 20 -22.80 5.84 8.48
N GLN A 21 -22.17 5.14 7.52
CA GLN A 21 -22.10 3.69 7.50
C GLN A 21 -21.15 3.18 8.58
N VAL A 22 -21.57 2.14 9.31
CA VAL A 22 -20.72 1.42 10.24
C VAL A 22 -20.30 0.10 9.59
N TYR A 23 -18.99 -0.19 9.59
CA TYR A 23 -18.41 -1.37 8.98
C TYR A 23 -18.01 -2.38 10.05
N PHE A 24 -18.67 -3.54 10.08
CA PHE A 24 -18.35 -4.67 10.96
C PHE A 24 -17.98 -5.96 10.20
N ASP A 25 -17.68 -5.85 8.90
CA ASP A 25 -17.33 -6.97 8.03
C ASP A 25 -15.89 -6.85 7.51
N ASN A 26 -14.92 -6.76 8.42
CA ASN A 26 -13.51 -6.69 8.02
C ASN A 26 -12.98 -8.02 7.47
N ALA A 27 -13.69 -9.13 7.71
CA ALA A 27 -13.34 -10.44 7.18
C ALA A 27 -13.60 -10.52 5.67
N GLY A 28 -14.67 -9.89 5.17
CA GLY A 28 -14.94 -9.74 3.73
C GLY A 28 -14.04 -8.71 3.03
N GLY A 29 -13.48 -7.77 3.78
CA GLY A 29 -12.53 -6.79 3.28
C GLY A 29 -12.39 -5.58 4.21
N SER A 30 -11.17 -5.08 4.36
CA SER A 30 -10.91 -3.89 5.18
C SER A 30 -11.11 -2.60 4.39
N GLN A 31 -11.50 -1.53 5.06
CA GLN A 31 -11.50 -0.19 4.47
C GLN A 31 -10.05 0.26 4.21
N VAL A 32 -9.86 1.05 3.14
CA VAL A 32 -8.54 1.50 2.68
C VAL A 32 -8.21 2.87 3.28
N ILE A 33 -6.96 3.07 3.68
CA ILE A 33 -6.46 4.38 4.13
C ILE A 33 -6.19 5.31 2.94
N GLN A 34 -6.27 6.61 3.14
CA GLN A 34 -6.05 7.63 2.10
C GLN A 34 -4.68 7.47 1.44
N GLU A 35 -3.63 7.15 2.20
CA GLU A 35 -2.28 7.00 1.70
C GLU A 35 -2.14 5.86 0.67
N VAL A 36 -2.90 4.77 0.85
CA VAL A 36 -2.92 3.67 -0.13
C VAL A 36 -3.66 4.10 -1.39
N ILE A 37 -4.77 4.82 -1.24
CA ILE A 37 -5.53 5.37 -2.38
C ILE A 37 -4.62 6.31 -3.19
N ASP A 38 -3.92 7.21 -2.53
CA ASP A 38 -3.01 8.17 -3.16
C ASP A 38 -1.86 7.45 -3.87
N SER A 39 -1.21 6.49 -3.21
CA SER A 39 -0.09 5.72 -3.79
C SER A 39 -0.49 4.95 -5.05
N VAL A 40 -1.65 4.27 -5.02
CA VAL A 40 -2.18 3.56 -6.19
C VAL A 40 -2.55 4.54 -7.30
N SER A 41 -3.17 5.67 -6.96
CA SER A 41 -3.58 6.69 -7.92
C SER A 41 -2.37 7.33 -8.61
N GLU A 42 -1.33 7.66 -7.85
CA GLU A 42 -0.06 8.19 -8.39
C GLU A 42 0.62 7.18 -9.31
N TYR A 43 0.69 5.91 -8.91
CA TYR A 43 1.26 4.86 -9.75
C TYR A 43 0.48 4.70 -11.06
N LEU A 44 -0.83 4.59 -10.98
CA LEU A 44 -1.70 4.35 -12.13
C LEU A 44 -1.72 5.52 -13.11
N SER A 45 -1.68 6.75 -12.61
CA SER A 45 -1.68 7.95 -13.44
C SER A 45 -0.31 8.31 -14.02
N GLY A 46 0.79 7.94 -13.35
CA GLY A 46 2.13 8.40 -13.71
C GLY A 46 3.11 7.34 -14.20
N THR A 47 3.02 6.10 -13.72
CA THR A 47 4.08 5.08 -13.91
C THR A 47 3.56 3.70 -14.29
N ASN A 48 2.29 3.57 -14.63
CA ASN A 48 1.70 2.29 -15.03
C ASN A 48 2.11 1.91 -16.44
N VAL A 49 3.22 1.20 -16.53
CA VAL A 49 3.77 0.64 -17.77
C VAL A 49 4.34 -0.74 -17.49
N GLN A 50 4.59 -1.51 -18.55
CA GLN A 50 5.24 -2.81 -18.43
C GLN A 50 6.60 -2.68 -17.72
N LEU A 51 6.82 -3.53 -16.72
CA LEU A 51 8.07 -3.60 -15.97
C LEU A 51 9.21 -4.17 -16.83
N GLY A 52 10.45 -3.79 -16.52
CA GLY A 52 11.67 -4.35 -17.13
C GLY A 52 12.13 -3.68 -18.43
N ALA A 53 11.40 -2.71 -18.97
CA ALA A 53 11.88 -1.94 -20.11
C ALA A 53 12.89 -0.84 -19.71
N SER A 54 13.74 -0.43 -20.64
CA SER A 54 14.90 0.45 -20.40
C SER A 54 14.61 1.95 -20.53
N TYR A 55 13.36 2.34 -20.80
CA TYR A 55 13.00 3.76 -20.84
C TYR A 55 12.66 4.29 -19.44
N PRO A 56 12.80 5.61 -19.18
CA PRO A 56 12.78 6.17 -17.83
C PRO A 56 11.53 5.82 -17.00
N VAL A 57 10.33 5.86 -17.61
CA VAL A 57 9.07 5.57 -16.91
C VAL A 57 8.99 4.09 -16.50
N ALA A 58 9.48 3.16 -17.34
CA ALA A 58 9.53 1.74 -17.00
C ALA A 58 10.53 1.42 -15.89
N GLN A 59 11.67 2.11 -15.85
CA GLN A 59 12.61 2.01 -14.73
C GLN A 59 11.96 2.49 -13.43
N LYS A 60 11.26 3.64 -13.46
CA LYS A 60 10.53 4.13 -12.28
C LYS A 60 9.48 3.13 -11.81
N SER A 61 8.69 2.56 -12.74
CA SER A 61 7.70 1.54 -12.45
C SER A 61 8.32 0.28 -11.82
N THR A 62 9.41 -0.21 -12.40
CA THR A 62 10.16 -1.38 -11.91
C THR A 62 10.71 -1.16 -10.51
N ASN A 63 11.25 0.03 -10.23
CA ASN A 63 11.79 0.38 -8.92
C ASN A 63 10.69 0.49 -7.85
N LEU A 64 9.52 1.06 -8.19
CA LEU A 64 8.37 1.12 -7.28
C LEU A 64 7.87 -0.28 -6.94
N PHE A 65 7.79 -1.17 -7.92
CA PHE A 65 7.40 -2.56 -7.71
C PHE A 65 8.42 -3.30 -6.80
N ALA A 66 9.72 -3.12 -7.05
CA ALA A 66 10.77 -3.70 -6.22
C ALA A 66 10.71 -3.21 -4.77
N ALA A 67 10.51 -1.90 -4.56
CA ALA A 67 10.34 -1.33 -3.23
C ALA A 67 9.11 -1.90 -2.49
N GLY A 68 8.02 -2.18 -3.22
CA GLY A 68 6.86 -2.88 -2.68
C GLY A 68 7.19 -4.29 -2.20
N LYS A 69 7.97 -5.04 -2.98
CA LYS A 69 8.46 -6.38 -2.57
C LYS A 69 9.32 -6.31 -1.31
N ASP A 70 10.23 -5.34 -1.23
CA ASP A 70 11.09 -5.14 -0.06
C ASP A 70 10.26 -4.82 1.21
N ALA A 71 9.23 -3.99 1.06
CA ALA A 71 8.33 -3.66 2.17
C ALA A 71 7.57 -4.90 2.68
N VAL A 72 7.07 -5.74 1.77
CA VAL A 72 6.40 -7.00 2.12
C VAL A 72 7.36 -7.96 2.80
N ALA A 73 8.56 -8.15 2.24
CA ALA A 73 9.60 -9.00 2.81
C ALA A 73 9.91 -8.61 4.26
N LYS A 74 10.13 -7.30 4.49
CA LYS A 74 10.34 -6.75 5.84
C LYS A 74 9.15 -6.99 6.77
N TYR A 75 7.92 -6.81 6.28
CA TYR A 75 6.70 -6.99 7.09
C TYR A 75 6.55 -8.44 7.59
N ILE A 76 6.91 -9.43 6.77
CA ILE A 76 6.80 -10.85 7.12
C ILE A 76 8.11 -11.49 7.60
N ASN A 77 9.18 -10.69 7.79
CA ASN A 77 10.52 -11.15 8.16
C ASN A 77 11.12 -12.19 7.18
N ALA A 78 10.98 -11.93 5.88
CA ALA A 78 11.55 -12.70 4.77
C ALA A 78 12.61 -11.87 4.02
N THR A 79 13.28 -12.48 3.06
CA THR A 79 14.14 -11.76 2.09
C THR A 79 13.36 -11.36 0.83
N SER A 80 13.80 -10.30 0.14
CA SER A 80 13.08 -9.79 -1.03
C SER A 80 12.99 -10.77 -2.19
N ASP A 81 13.95 -11.69 -2.32
CA ASP A 81 13.90 -12.73 -3.34
C ASP A 81 12.77 -13.73 -3.08
N GLU A 82 12.36 -13.95 -1.82
CA GLU A 82 11.27 -14.88 -1.42
C GLU A 82 9.87 -14.37 -1.77
N ILE A 83 9.73 -13.09 -2.11
CA ILE A 83 8.44 -12.50 -2.48
C ILE A 83 8.19 -12.71 -3.97
N GLY A 84 7.08 -13.38 -4.32
CA GLY A 84 6.65 -13.55 -5.72
C GLY A 84 7.59 -14.39 -6.58
N LYS A 85 8.10 -15.53 -6.05
CA LYS A 85 8.97 -16.50 -6.76
C LYS A 85 8.26 -17.31 -7.88
N HIS A 86 7.16 -16.83 -8.45
CA HIS A 86 6.39 -17.54 -9.48
C HIS A 86 6.05 -16.65 -10.66
#